data_AF-A0A2V9ZQF2-F1
#
_entry.id   AF-A0A2V9ZQF2-F1
#
_cell.length_a   1.000
_cell.length_b   1.000
_cell.length_c   1.000
_cell.angle_alpha   90.00
_cell.angle_beta   90.00
_cell.angle_gamma   90.00
#
_symmetry.space_group_name_H-M   'P 1'
#
loop_
_entity.id
_entity.type
_entity.pdbx_description
1 polymer ?
#
loop_
_entity_poly.entity_id
_entity_poly.type
_entity_poly.pdbx_seq_one_letter_code
_entity_poly.pdbx_strand_id
1 'polypeptide(L)'
;MRRTALITSITCVLLLVLLLPLTASAVANWAPNTAYSIGSLVMFNGVEYKCIQAHTSEIGWEPPNVPALWQPVSGNPGPTPTPTPKPTPTPPPPPPPPPTGHRLFAPYIDMSLSNNNLPAISRASGIRVFTLGFIIDNGGCKAGWGGFGVPVGSDSTVGPLISGLRGAGGDVIVSFGGAAGIEIGQACGSASAAQAQYQAVINKYRVKMLDFDIEGAPIADTAAVDRRNAALAGLQRANSGLVISYTLPVLTSGLTQDGINLLANAKKHGVNISVVNIMTMDYGGTANPNTMGQNAISAFNATLKQIRAIGISAPLGITPMIGRNDSQPEVFTLNDAQKVVNFAKPNGNVARLAFWSVARDNGGCSGVVSSSCSGISQNTWAFSHLFEAF
;
A
#
# COMPACT_ATOMS: atom_id res chain seq x y z
N MET A 1 91.96 -18.07 50.44
CA MET A 1 91.63 -19.21 51.33
C MET A 1 90.34 -19.85 50.85
N ARG A 2 90.40 -21.17 50.59
CA ARG A 2 89.34 -22.21 50.70
C ARG A 2 87.93 -22.03 50.10
N ARG A 3 87.62 -22.95 49.15
CA ARG A 3 86.47 -23.91 49.03
C ARG A 3 85.04 -23.28 48.94
N THR A 4 84.05 -23.71 48.13
CA THR A 4 83.63 -25.04 47.66
C THR A 4 82.45 -24.89 46.65
N ALA A 5 82.29 -25.89 45.76
CA ALA A 5 81.05 -26.49 45.21
C ALA A 5 80.11 -25.77 44.21
N LEU A 6 80.20 -26.24 42.96
CA LEU A 6 79.17 -26.76 42.02
C LEU A 6 77.66 -26.56 42.33
N ILE A 7 76.88 -26.10 41.34
CA ILE A 7 75.61 -26.71 40.84
C ILE A 7 75.24 -26.04 39.49
N THR A 8 74.91 -26.89 38.52
CA THR A 8 74.38 -26.63 37.17
C THR A 8 73.17 -25.69 37.12
N SER A 9 73.13 -24.79 36.14
CA SER A 9 71.86 -24.23 35.64
C SER A 9 71.90 -23.87 34.16
N ILE A 10 70.80 -24.29 33.54
CA ILE A 10 70.42 -24.32 32.12
C ILE A 10 70.50 -22.94 31.45
N THR A 11 70.99 -22.94 30.21
CA THR A 11 70.94 -21.82 29.25
C THR A 11 69.52 -21.29 29.08
N CYS A 12 69.30 -20.00 29.32
CA CYS A 12 68.10 -19.29 28.90
C CYS A 12 68.52 -17.99 28.21
N VAL A 13 68.48 -18.00 26.87
CA VAL A 13 68.66 -16.79 26.05
C VAL A 13 67.45 -15.90 26.31
N LEU A 14 67.71 -14.74 26.92
CA LEU A 14 66.70 -13.72 27.20
C LEU A 14 66.28 -13.08 25.87
N LEU A 15 65.18 -13.58 25.28
CA LEU A 15 64.49 -12.92 24.17
C LEU A 15 63.67 -11.75 24.76
N LEU A 16 64.15 -10.52 24.60
CA LEU A 16 63.42 -9.32 24.97
C LEU A 16 62.28 -9.10 23.95
N VAL A 17 61.12 -9.71 24.18
CA VAL A 17 59.91 -9.47 23.39
C VAL A 17 59.32 -8.13 23.84
N LEU A 18 59.36 -7.13 22.96
CA LEU A 18 58.53 -5.92 23.10
C LEU A 18 57.05 -6.36 23.11
N LEU A 19 56.42 -6.31 24.28
CA LEU A 19 54.97 -6.35 24.42
C LEU A 19 54.40 -5.01 23.97
N LEU A 20 54.03 -4.92 22.68
CA LEU A 20 53.07 -3.91 22.22
C LEU A 20 51.72 -4.25 22.86
N PRO A 21 51.07 -3.33 23.61
CA PRO A 21 49.70 -3.58 24.05
C PRO A 21 48.81 -3.56 22.81
N LEU A 22 48.18 -4.69 22.47
CA LEU A 22 47.03 -4.69 21.58
C LEU A 22 45.89 -3.97 22.31
N THR A 23 45.68 -2.69 22.02
CA THR A 23 44.41 -2.03 22.33
C THR A 23 43.36 -2.59 21.37
N ALA A 24 42.55 -3.54 21.84
CA ALA A 24 41.34 -3.94 21.14
C ALA A 24 40.41 -2.71 21.08
N SER A 25 40.25 -2.12 19.90
CA SER A 25 39.34 -0.99 19.71
C SER A 25 37.91 -1.53 19.79
N ALA A 26 37.20 -1.24 20.87
CA ALA A 26 35.81 -1.63 21.03
C ALA A 26 34.94 -0.93 19.96
N VAL A 27 34.03 -1.67 19.35
CA VAL A 27 33.06 -1.13 18.39
C VAL A 27 32.16 -0.13 19.12
N ALA A 28 32.10 1.11 18.62
CA ALA A 28 31.32 2.18 19.25
C ALA A 28 29.81 1.93 19.13
N ASN A 29 29.02 2.40 20.10
CA ASN A 29 27.56 2.36 19.98
C ASN A 29 27.08 3.29 18.85
N TRP A 30 26.01 2.91 18.16
CA TRP A 30 25.34 3.77 17.18
C TRP A 30 24.83 5.05 17.86
N ALA A 31 24.96 6.18 17.17
CA ALA A 31 24.46 7.47 17.61
C ALA A 31 23.79 8.21 16.45
N PRO A 32 22.74 9.02 16.70
CA PRO A 32 22.13 9.88 15.69
C PRO A 32 23.07 11.02 15.30
N ASN A 33 22.83 11.63 14.14
CA ASN A 33 23.58 12.75 13.57
C ASN A 33 25.08 12.48 13.41
N THR A 34 25.45 11.22 13.19
CA THR A 34 26.84 10.75 13.09
C THR A 34 27.11 10.27 11.66
N ALA A 35 28.20 10.76 11.07
CA ALA A 35 28.61 10.33 9.73
C ALA A 35 29.26 8.94 9.79
N TYR A 36 28.71 7.99 9.04
CA TYR A 36 29.20 6.63 8.90
C TYR A 36 29.64 6.34 7.47
N SER A 37 30.84 5.78 7.32
CA SER A 37 31.34 5.34 6.03
C SER A 37 30.94 3.89 5.77
N ILE A 38 30.92 3.46 4.51
CA ILE A 38 30.69 2.05 4.15
C ILE A 38 31.74 1.19 4.87
N GLY A 39 31.27 0.15 5.55
CA GLY A 39 32.10 -0.77 6.33
C GLY A 39 32.28 -0.42 7.80
N SER A 40 31.86 0.77 8.26
CA SER A 40 31.89 1.12 9.69
C SER A 40 31.06 0.13 10.52
N LEU A 41 31.60 -0.31 11.66
CA LEU A 41 30.92 -1.18 12.62
C LEU A 41 30.35 -0.33 13.76
N VAL A 42 29.13 -0.64 14.19
CA VAL A 42 28.48 -0.04 15.36
C VAL A 42 27.74 -1.08 16.19
N MET A 43 27.63 -0.84 17.48
CA MET A 43 26.78 -1.62 18.39
C MET A 43 25.43 -0.95 18.57
N PHE A 44 24.33 -1.70 18.42
CA PHE A 44 22.99 -1.21 18.75
C PHE A 44 22.17 -2.33 19.39
N ASN A 45 21.62 -2.08 20.59
CA ASN A 45 20.87 -3.07 21.39
C ASN A 45 21.59 -4.43 21.56
N GLY A 46 22.93 -4.40 21.72
CA GLY A 46 23.73 -5.60 21.94
C GLY A 46 24.07 -6.41 20.69
N VAL A 47 23.72 -5.92 19.50
CA VAL A 47 24.05 -6.53 18.21
C VAL A 47 24.99 -5.62 17.42
N GLU A 48 26.01 -6.21 16.80
CA GLU A 48 26.95 -5.50 15.93
C GLU A 48 26.35 -5.37 14.51
N TYR A 49 26.44 -4.18 13.94
CA TYR A 49 25.98 -3.87 12.60
C TYR A 49 27.08 -3.20 11.78
N LYS A 50 27.14 -3.56 10.50
CA LYS A 50 28.02 -2.98 9.50
C LYS A 50 27.24 -2.01 8.61
N CYS A 51 27.74 -0.79 8.48
CA CYS A 51 27.23 0.18 7.52
C CYS A 51 27.49 -0.32 6.09
N ILE A 52 26.47 -0.40 5.25
CA ILE A 52 26.59 -0.88 3.86
C ILE A 52 26.44 0.24 2.81
N GLN A 53 25.97 1.42 3.23
CA GLN A 53 25.90 2.63 2.41
C GLN A 53 26.31 3.84 3.25
N ALA A 54 27.26 4.65 2.79
CA ALA A 54 27.73 5.82 3.53
C ALA A 54 26.62 6.86 3.70
N HIS A 55 26.44 7.37 4.92
CA HIS A 55 25.38 8.32 5.27
C HIS A 55 25.72 9.06 6.57
N THR A 56 24.94 10.10 6.89
CA THR A 56 24.85 10.66 8.25
C THR A 56 23.58 10.11 8.89
N SER A 57 23.68 9.50 10.07
CA SER A 57 22.53 8.90 10.75
C SER A 57 21.52 9.95 11.21
N GLU A 58 20.24 9.57 11.25
CA GLU A 58 19.15 10.38 11.80
C GLU A 58 18.42 9.58 12.90
N ILE A 59 17.68 10.27 13.77
CA ILE A 59 16.80 9.61 14.73
C ILE A 59 15.72 8.85 13.95
N GLY A 60 15.53 7.56 14.25
CA GLY A 60 14.67 6.66 13.45
C GLY A 60 15.43 5.85 12.39
N TRP A 61 16.71 6.11 12.17
CA TRP A 61 17.60 5.33 11.29
C TRP A 61 18.52 4.40 12.08
N GLU A 62 18.02 3.85 13.19
CA GLU A 62 18.74 2.86 13.96
C GLU A 62 18.96 1.58 13.13
N PRO A 63 20.08 0.86 13.32
CA PRO A 63 20.47 -0.27 12.46
C PRO A 63 19.39 -1.33 12.14
N PRO A 64 18.54 -1.79 13.08
CA PRO A 64 17.49 -2.75 12.74
C PRO A 64 16.32 -2.15 11.93
N ASN A 65 16.15 -0.84 11.95
CA ASN A 65 15.00 -0.15 11.34
C ASN A 65 15.24 0.19 9.87
N VAL A 66 16.52 0.30 9.45
CA VAL A 66 16.94 0.71 8.10
C VAL A 66 17.95 -0.29 7.51
N PRO A 67 17.50 -1.51 7.14
CA PRO A 67 18.39 -2.57 6.61
C PRO A 67 19.04 -2.23 5.27
N ALA A 68 18.59 -1.17 4.60
CA ALA A 68 19.26 -0.61 3.41
C ALA A 68 20.59 0.08 3.75
N LEU A 69 20.75 0.55 4.99
CA LEU A 69 21.95 1.25 5.46
C LEU A 69 22.84 0.37 6.35
N TRP A 70 22.25 -0.64 7.02
CA TRP A 70 22.93 -1.47 8.01
C TRP A 70 22.70 -2.97 7.81
N GLN A 71 23.76 -3.76 7.99
CA GLN A 71 23.74 -5.22 7.93
C GLN A 71 24.20 -5.80 9.27
N PRO A 72 23.46 -6.72 9.92
CA PRO A 72 23.92 -7.36 11.15
C PRO A 72 25.16 -8.22 10.90
N VAL A 73 26.14 -8.13 11.80
CA VAL A 73 27.39 -8.90 11.79
C VAL A 73 27.25 -10.06 12.77
N SER A 74 26.44 -11.06 12.45
CA SER A 74 26.34 -12.25 13.29
C SER A 74 27.59 -13.14 13.09
N GLY A 75 28.29 -13.46 14.18
CA GLY A 75 29.46 -14.34 14.21
C GLY A 75 29.21 -15.79 13.75
N ASN A 76 30.30 -16.45 13.34
CA ASN A 76 30.38 -17.82 12.82
C ASN A 76 29.41 -18.86 13.43
N PRO A 77 28.83 -19.77 12.62
CA PRO A 77 28.16 -20.97 13.14
C PRO A 77 29.20 -22.02 13.57
N GLY A 78 29.30 -22.30 14.87
CA GLY A 78 29.88 -23.55 15.38
C GLY A 78 28.90 -24.72 15.18
N PRO A 79 29.38 -25.96 14.95
CA PRO A 79 28.51 -27.08 14.60
C PRO A 79 27.65 -27.48 15.81
N THR A 80 26.33 -27.44 15.65
CA THR A 80 25.35 -27.87 16.67
C THR A 80 24.35 -28.82 15.99
N PRO A 81 23.94 -29.93 16.64
CA PRO A 81 23.63 -31.19 15.98
C PRO A 81 22.31 -31.20 15.21
N THR A 82 22.31 -31.98 14.15
CA THR A 82 21.19 -32.23 13.23
C THR A 82 19.94 -32.72 13.98
N PRO A 83 18.81 -31.99 13.94
CA PRO A 83 17.52 -32.55 14.34
C PRO A 83 16.97 -33.44 13.22
N THR A 84 16.53 -34.63 13.59
CA THR A 84 15.90 -35.64 12.73
C THR A 84 14.66 -35.08 12.03
N PRO A 85 14.40 -35.38 10.74
CA PRO A 85 13.28 -34.78 10.01
C PRO A 85 11.94 -35.28 10.55
N LYS A 86 11.10 -34.35 11.03
CA LYS A 86 9.66 -34.56 11.17
C LYS A 86 9.01 -34.24 9.81
N PRO A 87 8.09 -35.07 9.29
CA PRO A 87 7.45 -34.80 8.01
C PRO A 87 6.75 -33.44 8.02
N THR A 88 7.12 -32.62 7.04
CA THR A 88 6.51 -31.31 6.76
C THR A 88 5.04 -31.52 6.41
N PRO A 89 4.08 -30.90 7.12
CA PRO A 89 2.69 -30.88 6.67
C PRO A 89 2.65 -30.21 5.30
N THR A 90 1.98 -30.84 4.33
CA THR A 90 1.69 -30.25 3.03
C THR A 90 1.03 -28.87 3.23
N PRO A 91 1.47 -27.81 2.54
CA PRO A 91 0.83 -26.51 2.60
C PRO A 91 -0.68 -26.65 2.31
N PRO A 92 -1.56 -25.97 3.05
CA PRO A 92 -2.96 -25.92 2.67
C PRO A 92 -3.07 -25.36 1.24
N PRO A 93 -4.03 -25.81 0.42
CA PRO A 93 -4.30 -25.16 -0.84
C PRO A 93 -4.61 -23.67 -0.59
N PRO A 94 -4.19 -22.76 -1.50
CA PRO A 94 -4.49 -21.34 -1.38
C PRO A 94 -6.00 -21.15 -1.24
N PRO A 95 -6.47 -20.23 -0.37
CA PRO A 95 -7.89 -19.96 -0.25
C PRO A 95 -8.45 -19.55 -1.62
N PRO A 96 -9.65 -20.01 -1.99
CA PRO A 96 -10.30 -19.54 -3.20
C PRO A 96 -10.44 -18.01 -3.14
N PRO A 97 -10.39 -17.30 -4.29
CA PRO A 97 -10.72 -15.88 -4.33
C PRO A 97 -12.08 -15.64 -3.65
N PRO A 98 -12.31 -14.46 -3.04
CA PRO A 98 -13.65 -14.08 -2.63
C PRO A 98 -14.61 -14.30 -3.81
N PRO A 99 -15.70 -15.06 -3.65
CA PRO A 99 -16.53 -15.42 -4.79
C PRO A 99 -17.10 -14.15 -5.46
N THR A 100 -17.20 -14.17 -6.77
CA THR A 100 -17.88 -13.12 -7.54
C THR A 100 -19.34 -13.06 -7.11
N GLY A 101 -19.78 -11.91 -6.56
CA GLY A 101 -21.13 -11.71 -6.03
C GLY A 101 -21.20 -11.35 -4.55
N HIS A 102 -20.06 -11.27 -3.85
CA HIS A 102 -20.01 -10.93 -2.43
C HIS A 102 -19.61 -9.47 -2.19
N ARG A 103 -20.30 -8.88 -1.21
CA ARG A 103 -19.95 -7.59 -0.61
C ARG A 103 -18.51 -7.57 -0.15
N LEU A 104 -17.84 -6.45 -0.39
CA LEU A 104 -16.42 -6.29 -0.13
C LEU A 104 -16.15 -5.02 0.66
N PHE A 105 -15.45 -5.14 1.79
CA PHE A 105 -14.75 -4.02 2.40
C PHE A 105 -13.29 -4.02 1.94
N ALA A 106 -12.88 -2.99 1.19
CA ALA A 106 -11.54 -2.86 0.63
C ALA A 106 -11.02 -1.41 0.65
N PRO A 107 -10.62 -0.89 1.83
CA PRO A 107 -10.16 0.50 1.96
C PRO A 107 -8.87 0.75 1.18
N TYR A 108 -8.64 2.02 0.81
CA TYR A 108 -7.45 2.41 0.07
C TYR A 108 -6.24 2.47 0.98
N ILE A 109 -5.11 1.96 0.50
CA ILE A 109 -3.80 2.18 1.09
C ILE A 109 -2.89 2.83 0.05
N ASP A 110 -2.24 3.92 0.45
CA ASP A 110 -1.28 4.62 -0.38
C ASP A 110 0.07 3.91 -0.31
N MET A 111 0.45 3.27 -1.42
CA MET A 111 1.68 2.52 -1.57
C MET A 111 2.91 3.40 -1.69
N SER A 112 2.76 4.72 -1.88
CA SER A 112 3.86 5.68 -1.85
C SER A 112 4.35 5.98 -0.43
N LEU A 113 3.53 5.71 0.58
CA LEU A 113 3.88 5.92 1.97
C LEU A 113 4.67 4.74 2.53
N SER A 114 5.53 5.01 3.51
CA SER A 114 6.34 3.98 4.19
C SER A 114 5.52 3.06 5.09
N ASN A 115 4.31 3.46 5.49
CA ASN A 115 3.41 2.68 6.34
C ASN A 115 2.48 1.75 5.54
N ASN A 116 3.05 1.00 4.59
CA ASN A 116 2.30 0.18 3.64
C ASN A 116 2.44 -1.35 3.87
N ASN A 117 2.91 -1.77 5.06
CA ASN A 117 3.11 -3.20 5.39
C ASN A 117 1.77 -3.95 5.51
N LEU A 118 1.24 -4.44 4.38
CA LEU A 118 -0.08 -5.06 4.28
C LEU A 118 -0.28 -6.22 5.28
N PRO A 119 0.65 -7.18 5.44
CA PRO A 119 0.48 -8.26 6.42
C PRO A 119 0.38 -7.76 7.86
N ALA A 120 1.21 -6.78 8.25
CA ALA A 120 1.18 -6.22 9.61
C ALA A 120 -0.12 -5.46 9.86
N ILE A 121 -0.53 -4.62 8.91
CA ILE A 121 -1.77 -3.85 9.00
C ILE A 121 -2.97 -4.80 9.07
N SER A 122 -3.05 -5.82 8.21
CA SER A 122 -4.13 -6.80 8.22
C SER A 122 -4.30 -7.50 9.58
N ARG A 123 -3.18 -7.84 10.25
CA ARG A 123 -3.23 -8.42 11.60
C ARG A 123 -3.69 -7.43 12.66
N ALA A 124 -3.31 -6.16 12.53
CA ALA A 124 -3.62 -5.13 13.51
C ALA A 124 -5.05 -4.57 13.39
N SER A 125 -5.55 -4.40 12.16
CA SER A 125 -6.84 -3.75 11.89
C SER A 125 -7.98 -4.70 11.56
N GLY A 126 -7.67 -5.97 11.22
CA GLY A 126 -8.66 -6.93 10.74
C GLY A 126 -8.94 -6.89 9.24
N ILE A 127 -8.49 -5.84 8.52
CA ILE A 127 -8.72 -5.68 7.08
C ILE A 127 -8.16 -6.89 6.31
N ARG A 128 -8.98 -7.50 5.44
CA ARG A 128 -8.58 -8.66 4.62
C ARG A 128 -8.33 -8.33 3.16
N VAL A 129 -9.00 -7.32 2.63
CA VAL A 129 -8.78 -6.88 1.24
C VAL A 129 -8.42 -5.40 1.25
N PHE A 130 -7.40 -5.03 0.49
CA PHE A 130 -6.95 -3.65 0.35
C PHE A 130 -7.07 -3.19 -1.09
N THR A 131 -7.39 -1.92 -1.31
CA THR A 131 -7.22 -1.27 -2.61
C THR A 131 -5.89 -0.52 -2.61
N LEU A 132 -4.91 -1.02 -3.36
CA LEU A 132 -3.56 -0.47 -3.40
C LEU A 132 -3.52 0.70 -4.39
N GLY A 133 -3.37 1.92 -3.88
CA GLY A 133 -3.27 3.17 -4.65
C GLY A 133 -1.82 3.68 -4.67
N PHE A 134 -1.28 4.22 -5.77
CA PHE A 134 -1.81 4.14 -7.12
C PHE A 134 -0.71 3.79 -8.12
N ILE A 135 -1.09 3.08 -9.18
CA ILE A 135 -0.26 2.92 -10.37
C ILE A 135 -0.54 4.08 -11.34
N ILE A 136 0.50 4.82 -11.69
CA ILE A 136 0.47 5.89 -12.69
C ILE A 136 1.68 5.77 -13.63
N ASP A 137 1.84 6.72 -14.56
CA ASP A 137 3.02 6.76 -15.41
C ASP A 137 4.29 7.07 -14.61
N ASN A 138 5.31 6.23 -14.80
CA ASN A 138 6.67 6.35 -14.28
C ASN A 138 7.64 6.80 -15.40
N GLY A 139 7.12 7.56 -16.37
CA GLY A 139 7.82 8.03 -17.54
C GLY A 139 7.62 7.15 -18.78
N GLY A 140 7.14 7.76 -19.86
CA GLY A 140 7.16 7.18 -21.21
C GLY A 140 6.19 6.00 -21.39
N CYS A 141 4.99 6.07 -20.78
CA CYS A 141 3.99 5.00 -20.79
C CYS A 141 4.54 3.73 -20.11
N LYS A 142 4.98 3.90 -18.86
CA LYS A 142 5.46 2.80 -18.00
C LYS A 142 4.73 2.83 -16.67
N ALA A 143 3.91 1.83 -16.40
CA ALA A 143 3.23 1.72 -15.11
C ALA A 143 4.24 1.60 -13.96
N GLY A 144 4.08 2.43 -12.93
CA GLY A 144 4.86 2.41 -11.68
C GLY A 144 4.04 2.94 -10.50
N TRP A 145 4.45 2.58 -9.28
CA TRP A 145 3.78 3.04 -8.06
C TRP A 145 4.08 4.52 -7.82
N GLY A 146 3.04 5.35 -7.76
CA GLY A 146 3.12 6.79 -7.50
C GLY A 146 3.94 7.60 -8.51
N GLY A 147 4.35 7.01 -9.64
CA GLY A 147 5.10 7.68 -10.71
C GLY A 147 6.57 7.97 -10.38
N PHE A 148 7.09 7.36 -9.32
CA PHE A 148 8.49 7.47 -8.92
C PHE A 148 9.15 6.09 -8.77
N GLY A 149 10.47 6.09 -8.77
CA GLY A 149 11.25 4.86 -8.68
C GLY A 149 11.27 4.09 -9.99
N VAL A 150 10.86 2.82 -9.95
CA VAL A 150 10.98 1.88 -11.09
C VAL A 150 9.61 1.48 -11.64
N PRO A 151 9.52 1.17 -12.94
CA PRO A 151 8.32 0.54 -13.50
C PRO A 151 8.00 -0.80 -12.82
N VAL A 152 6.72 -1.17 -12.80
CA VAL A 152 6.18 -2.39 -12.17
C VAL A 152 6.93 -3.67 -12.57
N GLY A 153 7.41 -3.75 -13.81
CA GLY A 153 8.22 -4.89 -14.26
C GLY A 153 9.45 -5.13 -13.38
N SER A 154 10.10 -4.05 -12.97
CA SER A 154 11.31 -4.04 -12.16
C SER A 154 11.06 -3.85 -10.66
N ASP A 155 9.81 -3.60 -10.24
CA ASP A 155 9.48 -3.50 -8.82
C ASP A 155 9.80 -4.82 -8.09
N SER A 156 10.42 -4.71 -6.92
CA SER A 156 10.69 -5.84 -6.03
C SER A 156 10.06 -5.68 -4.65
N THR A 157 9.38 -4.55 -4.40
CA THR A 157 8.95 -4.15 -3.06
C THR A 157 7.52 -4.56 -2.77
N VAL A 158 6.60 -4.42 -3.72
CA VAL A 158 5.16 -4.64 -3.47
C VAL A 158 4.76 -6.10 -3.63
N GLY A 159 5.46 -6.85 -4.50
CA GLY A 159 5.23 -8.29 -4.69
C GLY A 159 5.26 -9.11 -3.39
N PRO A 160 6.30 -8.96 -2.54
CA PRO A 160 6.35 -9.60 -1.23
C PRO A 160 5.21 -9.19 -0.28
N LEU A 161 4.78 -7.93 -0.27
CA LEU A 161 3.67 -7.46 0.58
C LEU A 161 2.35 -8.12 0.21
N ILE A 162 2.03 -8.18 -1.09
CA ILE A 162 0.84 -8.86 -1.61
C ILE A 162 0.90 -10.37 -1.30
N SER A 163 2.06 -11.00 -1.50
CA SER A 163 2.25 -12.43 -1.24
C SER A 163 2.08 -12.75 0.25
N GLY A 164 2.62 -11.91 1.13
CA GLY A 164 2.45 -12.04 2.58
C GLY A 164 1.00 -11.89 3.03
N LEU A 165 0.25 -10.94 2.45
CA LEU A 165 -1.17 -10.76 2.75
C LEU A 165 -1.98 -11.98 2.31
N ARG A 166 -1.72 -12.50 1.11
CA ARG A 166 -2.36 -13.71 0.59
C ARG A 166 -2.04 -14.95 1.43
N GLY A 167 -0.82 -15.05 1.94
CA GLY A 167 -0.44 -16.07 2.92
C GLY A 167 -1.23 -16.00 4.22
N ALA A 168 -1.79 -14.84 4.56
CA ALA A 168 -2.68 -14.62 5.71
C ALA A 168 -4.17 -14.69 5.34
N GLY A 169 -4.52 -15.11 4.12
CA GLY A 169 -5.91 -15.24 3.66
C GLY A 169 -6.56 -13.94 3.18
N GLY A 170 -5.78 -12.87 2.97
CA GLY A 170 -6.25 -11.64 2.34
C GLY A 170 -6.03 -11.61 0.82
N ASP A 171 -6.47 -10.53 0.18
CA ASP A 171 -6.17 -10.26 -1.25
C ASP A 171 -6.14 -8.75 -1.52
N VAL A 172 -5.91 -8.36 -2.77
CA VAL A 172 -5.81 -6.95 -3.15
C VAL A 172 -6.56 -6.60 -4.42
N ILE A 173 -7.00 -5.35 -4.48
CA ILE A 173 -7.35 -4.62 -5.70
C ILE A 173 -6.17 -3.70 -6.01
N VAL A 174 -5.72 -3.61 -7.27
CA VAL A 174 -4.72 -2.60 -7.66
C VAL A 174 -5.43 -1.46 -8.38
N SER A 175 -5.26 -0.24 -7.86
CA SER A 175 -5.87 0.96 -8.41
C SER A 175 -4.89 1.75 -9.28
N PHE A 176 -5.36 2.23 -10.42
CA PHE A 176 -4.66 3.11 -11.34
C PHE A 176 -5.24 4.52 -11.26
N GLY A 177 -4.39 5.54 -11.42
CA GLY A 177 -4.81 6.94 -11.41
C GLY A 177 -4.68 7.59 -10.04
N GLY A 178 -5.79 8.10 -9.51
CA GLY A 178 -5.87 8.93 -8.30
C GLY A 178 -5.71 10.42 -8.59
N ALA A 179 -5.76 11.24 -7.54
CA ALA A 179 -5.78 12.70 -7.64
C ALA A 179 -4.51 13.35 -8.24
N ALA A 180 -3.38 12.65 -8.30
CA ALA A 180 -2.10 13.20 -8.72
C ALA A 180 -1.39 12.34 -9.78
N GLY A 181 -0.56 13.01 -10.58
CA GLY A 181 0.24 12.37 -11.62
C GLY A 181 -0.48 12.22 -12.97
N ILE A 182 0.09 11.41 -13.85
CA ILE A 182 -0.45 11.15 -15.20
C ILE A 182 -0.89 9.70 -15.26
N GLU A 183 -2.19 9.47 -15.48
CA GLU A 183 -2.70 8.10 -15.58
C GLU A 183 -2.30 7.45 -16.91
N ILE A 184 -2.24 6.11 -16.94
CA ILE A 184 -1.70 5.34 -18.06
C ILE A 184 -2.42 5.61 -19.39
N GLY A 185 -3.74 5.80 -19.35
CA GLY A 185 -4.54 6.17 -20.51
C GLY A 185 -4.13 7.53 -21.10
N GLN A 186 -3.66 8.49 -20.31
CA GLN A 186 -3.13 9.77 -20.77
C GLN A 186 -1.70 9.63 -21.30
N ALA A 187 -0.84 8.90 -20.58
CA ALA A 187 0.58 8.78 -20.92
C ALA A 187 0.85 7.95 -22.19
N CYS A 188 0.03 6.92 -22.43
CA CYS A 188 0.21 6.02 -23.55
C CYS A 188 -0.36 6.58 -24.86
N GLY A 189 0.37 6.41 -25.97
CA GLY A 189 -0.08 6.88 -27.29
C GLY A 189 -1.17 6.03 -27.95
N SER A 190 -1.43 4.81 -27.46
CA SER A 190 -2.43 3.88 -28.05
C SER A 190 -3.08 2.97 -27.01
N ALA A 191 -4.24 2.42 -27.35
CA ALA A 191 -4.97 1.48 -26.48
C ALA A 191 -4.15 0.20 -26.25
N SER A 192 -3.45 -0.29 -27.27
CA SER A 192 -2.57 -1.47 -27.15
C SER A 192 -1.42 -1.24 -26.17
N ALA A 193 -0.83 -0.03 -26.19
CA ALA A 193 0.23 0.34 -25.26
C ALA A 193 -0.30 0.44 -23.81
N ALA A 194 -1.46 1.07 -23.61
CA ALA A 194 -2.12 1.12 -22.31
C ALA A 194 -2.47 -0.29 -21.79
N GLN A 195 -3.04 -1.15 -22.65
CA GLN A 195 -3.36 -2.53 -22.31
C GLN A 195 -2.12 -3.31 -21.89
N ALA A 196 -0.98 -3.13 -22.56
CA ALA A 196 0.27 -3.78 -22.20
C ALA A 196 0.74 -3.38 -20.79
N GLN A 197 0.58 -2.11 -20.40
CA GLN A 197 0.88 -1.65 -19.05
C GLN A 197 -0.06 -2.24 -18.00
N TYR A 198 -1.37 -2.25 -18.27
CA TYR A 198 -2.35 -2.89 -17.37
C TYR A 198 -2.09 -4.40 -17.22
N GLN A 199 -1.77 -5.09 -18.32
CA GLN A 199 -1.43 -6.52 -18.29
C GLN A 199 -0.13 -6.78 -17.51
N ALA A 200 0.86 -5.88 -17.58
CA ALA A 200 2.09 -6.03 -16.83
C ALA A 200 1.83 -6.07 -15.31
N VAL A 201 0.89 -5.25 -14.82
CA VAL A 201 0.45 -5.26 -13.41
C VAL A 201 -0.24 -6.57 -13.05
N ILE A 202 -1.17 -7.05 -13.89
CA ILE A 202 -1.84 -8.36 -13.69
C ILE A 202 -0.80 -9.48 -13.63
N ASN A 203 0.15 -9.51 -14.56
CA ASN A 203 1.15 -10.57 -14.64
C ASN A 203 2.10 -10.54 -13.44
N LYS A 204 2.56 -9.35 -13.05
CA LYS A 204 3.50 -9.15 -11.94
C LYS A 204 2.89 -9.59 -10.61
N TYR A 205 1.70 -9.10 -10.31
CA TYR A 205 1.09 -9.27 -8.99
C TYR A 205 0.01 -10.35 -8.95
N ARG A 206 -0.31 -10.99 -10.08
CA ARG A 206 -1.36 -12.02 -10.19
C ARG A 206 -2.70 -11.53 -9.63
N VAL A 207 -3.04 -10.27 -9.89
CA VAL A 207 -4.28 -9.65 -9.40
C VAL A 207 -5.45 -9.97 -10.32
N LYS A 208 -6.64 -10.12 -9.74
CA LYS A 208 -7.89 -10.40 -10.46
C LYS A 208 -8.86 -9.21 -10.44
N MET A 209 -8.54 -8.17 -9.68
CA MET A 209 -9.36 -6.98 -9.49
C MET A 209 -8.50 -5.75 -9.78
N LEU A 210 -8.91 -4.97 -10.77
CA LEU A 210 -8.33 -3.68 -11.08
C LEU A 210 -9.35 -2.59 -10.81
N ASP A 211 -8.87 -1.47 -10.30
CA ASP A 211 -9.63 -0.26 -10.08
C ASP A 211 -9.04 0.88 -10.91
N PHE A 212 -9.90 1.72 -11.47
CA PHE A 212 -9.51 2.89 -12.25
C PHE A 212 -10.08 4.12 -11.57
N ASP A 213 -9.26 4.73 -10.74
CA ASP A 213 -9.57 5.95 -10.00
C ASP A 213 -9.25 7.17 -10.88
N ILE A 214 -10.29 7.74 -11.48
CA ILE A 214 -10.15 8.74 -12.54
C ILE A 214 -10.77 10.04 -12.06
N GLU A 215 -9.89 10.96 -11.71
CA GLU A 215 -10.22 12.21 -11.04
C GLU A 215 -9.75 13.42 -11.86
N GLY A 216 -10.17 14.62 -11.45
CA GLY A 216 -9.64 15.88 -11.99
C GLY A 216 -9.71 16.00 -13.51
N ALA A 217 -8.69 16.63 -14.12
CA ALA A 217 -8.63 16.80 -15.58
C ALA A 217 -8.67 15.47 -16.39
N PRO A 218 -8.04 14.35 -15.94
CA PRO A 218 -8.13 13.06 -16.64
C PRO A 218 -9.54 12.53 -16.94
N ILE A 219 -10.55 12.89 -16.15
CA ILE A 219 -11.94 12.43 -16.39
C ILE A 219 -12.57 13.10 -17.62
N ALA A 220 -12.15 14.33 -17.94
CA ALA A 220 -12.64 15.11 -19.07
C ALA A 220 -11.80 14.93 -20.35
N ASP A 221 -10.63 14.28 -20.24
CA ASP A 221 -9.79 13.94 -21.40
C ASP A 221 -10.43 12.79 -22.20
N THR A 222 -11.29 13.16 -23.15
CA THR A 222 -12.02 12.19 -23.98
C THR A 222 -11.12 11.24 -24.77
N ALA A 223 -9.92 11.66 -25.17
CA ALA A 223 -8.98 10.82 -25.90
C ALA A 223 -8.33 9.77 -24.99
N ALA A 224 -7.91 10.18 -23.78
CA ALA A 224 -7.41 9.26 -22.77
C ALA A 224 -8.49 8.29 -22.28
N VAL A 225 -9.72 8.77 -22.07
CA VAL A 225 -10.89 7.94 -21.72
C VAL A 225 -11.15 6.88 -22.79
N ASP A 226 -11.22 7.26 -24.07
CA ASP A 226 -11.46 6.31 -25.17
C ASP A 226 -10.35 5.26 -25.25
N ARG A 227 -9.09 5.70 -25.14
CA ARG A 227 -7.90 4.84 -25.15
C ARG A 227 -7.90 3.84 -24.00
N ARG A 228 -8.16 4.32 -22.78
CA ARG A 228 -8.24 3.49 -21.56
C ARG A 228 -9.33 2.45 -21.73
N ASN A 229 -10.53 2.85 -22.11
CA ASN A 229 -11.67 1.94 -22.20
C ASN A 229 -11.52 0.90 -23.31
N ALA A 230 -10.95 1.27 -24.46
CA ALA A 230 -10.57 0.32 -25.51
C ALA A 230 -9.55 -0.71 -25.00
N ALA A 231 -8.55 -0.26 -24.24
CA ALA A 231 -7.55 -1.12 -23.63
C ALA A 231 -8.16 -2.10 -22.61
N LEU A 232 -9.11 -1.64 -21.78
CA LEU A 232 -9.78 -2.45 -20.77
C LEU A 232 -10.68 -3.53 -21.38
N ALA A 233 -11.37 -3.21 -22.47
CA ALA A 233 -12.14 -4.22 -23.21
C ALA A 233 -11.22 -5.32 -23.77
N GLY A 234 -10.05 -4.95 -24.30
CA GLY A 234 -9.02 -5.91 -24.72
C GLY A 234 -8.44 -6.72 -23.55
N LEU A 235 -8.23 -6.07 -22.41
CA LEU A 235 -7.72 -6.69 -21.19
C LEU A 235 -8.67 -7.75 -20.62
N GLN A 236 -9.98 -7.49 -20.60
CA GLN A 236 -10.98 -8.48 -20.16
C GLN A 236 -11.08 -9.67 -21.11
N ARG A 237 -10.92 -9.47 -22.42
CA ARG A 237 -10.82 -10.59 -23.37
C ARG A 237 -9.58 -11.44 -23.13
N ALA A 238 -8.47 -10.83 -22.71
CA ALA A 238 -7.22 -11.53 -22.43
C ALA A 238 -7.20 -12.23 -21.05
N ASN A 239 -8.03 -11.79 -20.10
CA ASN A 239 -8.04 -12.27 -18.72
C ASN A 239 -9.47 -12.62 -18.30
N SER A 240 -9.88 -13.87 -18.53
CA SER A 240 -11.20 -14.35 -18.14
C SER A 240 -11.43 -14.19 -16.63
N GLY A 241 -12.57 -13.62 -16.25
CA GLY A 241 -12.92 -13.35 -14.85
C GLY A 241 -12.27 -12.10 -14.25
N LEU A 242 -11.59 -11.26 -15.05
CA LEU A 242 -11.04 -9.99 -14.58
C LEU A 242 -12.16 -9.04 -14.15
N VAL A 243 -12.12 -8.65 -12.88
CA VAL A 243 -13.00 -7.65 -12.26
C VAL A 243 -12.43 -6.27 -12.51
N ILE A 244 -13.24 -5.38 -13.09
CA ILE A 244 -12.91 -3.98 -13.32
C ILE A 244 -13.86 -3.10 -12.53
N SER A 245 -13.33 -2.22 -11.70
CA SER A 245 -14.06 -1.10 -11.10
C SER A 245 -13.57 0.24 -11.62
N TYR A 246 -14.48 1.22 -11.64
CA TYR A 246 -14.12 2.63 -11.76
C TYR A 246 -14.39 3.32 -10.44
N THR A 247 -13.43 4.09 -9.96
CA THR A 247 -13.58 5.00 -8.82
C THR A 247 -13.67 6.42 -9.36
N LEU A 248 -14.78 7.10 -9.07
CA LEU A 248 -15.13 8.37 -9.72
C LEU A 248 -15.65 9.41 -8.72
N PRO A 249 -15.34 10.70 -8.94
CA PRO A 249 -15.82 11.78 -8.09
C PRO A 249 -17.33 11.99 -8.28
N VAL A 250 -18.01 12.34 -7.20
CA VAL A 250 -19.45 12.61 -7.19
C VAL A 250 -19.78 13.87 -6.41
N LEU A 251 -20.87 14.52 -6.82
CA LEU A 251 -21.61 15.45 -6.00
C LEU A 251 -22.68 14.68 -5.20
N THR A 252 -23.39 15.36 -4.30
CA THR A 252 -24.59 14.79 -3.65
C THR A 252 -25.69 14.44 -4.66
N SER A 253 -25.65 15.02 -5.86
CA SER A 253 -26.50 14.73 -7.01
C SER A 253 -25.97 13.62 -7.93
N GLY A 254 -24.89 12.94 -7.54
CA GLY A 254 -24.29 11.82 -8.27
C GLY A 254 -23.06 12.22 -9.10
N LEU A 255 -22.76 11.43 -10.13
CA LEU A 255 -21.63 11.69 -11.04
C LEU A 255 -21.82 13.01 -11.79
N THR A 256 -20.71 13.68 -12.07
CA THR A 256 -20.67 14.76 -13.05
C THR A 256 -20.89 14.21 -14.47
N GLN A 257 -21.13 15.11 -15.43
CA GLN A 257 -21.32 14.69 -16.81
C GLN A 257 -20.09 13.97 -17.39
N ASP A 258 -18.88 14.34 -16.98
CA ASP A 258 -17.66 13.68 -17.42
C ASP A 258 -17.56 12.24 -16.91
N GLY A 259 -17.96 11.99 -15.65
CA GLY A 259 -18.07 10.64 -15.11
C GLY A 259 -19.09 9.79 -15.89
N ILE A 260 -20.24 10.38 -16.27
CA ILE A 260 -21.23 9.72 -17.11
C ILE A 260 -20.68 9.43 -18.51
N ASN A 261 -19.98 10.38 -19.12
CA ASN A 261 -19.37 10.22 -20.45
C ASN A 261 -18.30 9.11 -20.44
N LEU A 262 -17.48 9.05 -19.39
CA LEU A 262 -16.47 8.02 -19.20
C LEU A 262 -17.12 6.62 -19.13
N LEU A 263 -18.16 6.46 -18.32
CA LEU A 263 -18.86 5.17 -18.19
C LEU A 263 -19.62 4.79 -19.46
N ALA A 264 -20.24 5.76 -20.14
CA ALA A 264 -20.90 5.53 -21.43
C ALA A 264 -19.89 5.10 -22.51
N ASN A 265 -18.68 5.69 -22.51
CA ASN A 265 -17.60 5.27 -23.39
C ASN A 265 -17.08 3.86 -23.05
N ALA A 266 -16.95 3.52 -21.76
CA ALA A 266 -16.59 2.17 -21.32
C ALA A 266 -17.59 1.12 -21.82
N LYS A 267 -18.89 1.41 -21.67
CA LYS A 267 -19.97 0.58 -22.21
C LYS A 267 -19.89 0.46 -23.74
N LYS A 268 -19.62 1.55 -24.46
CA LYS A 268 -19.46 1.55 -25.93
C LYS A 268 -18.34 0.62 -26.39
N HIS A 269 -17.23 0.54 -25.65
CA HIS A 269 -16.12 -0.40 -25.94
C HIS A 269 -16.40 -1.85 -25.48
N GLY A 270 -17.51 -2.09 -24.79
CA GLY A 270 -17.87 -3.41 -24.28
C GLY A 270 -17.14 -3.80 -23.00
N VAL A 271 -16.68 -2.82 -22.20
CA VAL A 271 -16.11 -3.09 -20.87
C VAL A 271 -17.22 -3.60 -19.96
N ASN A 272 -17.03 -4.78 -19.36
CA ASN A 272 -17.89 -5.30 -18.31
C ASN A 272 -17.52 -4.65 -16.97
N ILE A 273 -18.25 -3.59 -16.61
CA ILE A 273 -18.04 -2.85 -15.38
C ILE A 273 -18.62 -3.64 -14.20
N SER A 274 -17.75 -4.10 -13.31
CA SER A 274 -18.15 -4.94 -12.18
C SER A 274 -18.63 -4.12 -10.98
N VAL A 275 -18.03 -2.94 -10.75
CA VAL A 275 -18.42 -2.00 -9.70
C VAL A 275 -18.17 -0.57 -10.18
N VAL A 276 -19.13 0.34 -9.96
CA VAL A 276 -18.87 1.79 -10.03
C VAL A 276 -18.73 2.30 -8.60
N ASN A 277 -17.50 2.49 -8.15
CA ASN A 277 -17.16 2.99 -6.83
C ASN A 277 -17.21 4.52 -6.84
N ILE A 278 -17.92 5.14 -5.89
CA ILE A 278 -18.06 6.61 -5.87
C ILE A 278 -17.30 7.21 -4.68
N MET A 279 -16.55 8.26 -4.95
CA MET A 279 -15.84 9.04 -3.94
C MET A 279 -16.78 10.03 -3.29
N THR A 280 -17.37 9.63 -2.16
CA THR A 280 -18.34 10.42 -1.40
C THR A 280 -17.63 11.36 -0.43
N MET A 281 -16.81 12.25 -0.99
CA MET A 281 -15.92 13.18 -0.30
C MET A 281 -15.80 14.46 -1.11
N ASP A 282 -15.30 15.52 -0.48
CA ASP A 282 -14.90 16.78 -1.12
C ASP A 282 -15.96 17.40 -2.03
N TYR A 283 -17.19 17.51 -1.51
CA TYR A 283 -18.32 18.10 -2.23
C TYR A 283 -18.18 19.62 -2.41
N GLY A 284 -17.33 20.25 -1.60
CA GLY A 284 -17.16 21.70 -1.55
C GLY A 284 -18.44 22.40 -1.07
N GLY A 285 -18.61 23.66 -1.45
CA GLY A 285 -19.75 24.50 -1.01
C GLY A 285 -21.14 24.04 -1.46
N THR A 286 -21.26 22.90 -2.15
CA THR A 286 -22.53 22.38 -2.69
C THR A 286 -23.30 21.47 -1.73
N ALA A 287 -22.65 20.99 -0.66
CA ALA A 287 -23.26 20.07 0.30
C ALA A 287 -23.23 20.64 1.73
N ASN A 288 -24.14 20.16 2.59
CA ASN A 288 -24.08 20.47 4.02
C ASN A 288 -22.90 19.70 4.65
N PRO A 289 -21.85 20.38 5.14
CA PRO A 289 -20.63 19.73 5.64
C PRO A 289 -20.85 18.95 6.95
N ASN A 290 -21.98 19.15 7.63
CA ASN A 290 -22.31 18.49 8.90
C ASN A 290 -23.10 17.18 8.73
N THR A 291 -23.38 16.76 7.50
CA THR A 291 -24.21 15.57 7.22
C THR A 291 -23.55 14.63 6.22
N MET A 292 -22.24 14.43 6.33
CA MET A 292 -21.43 13.70 5.34
C MET A 292 -21.91 12.28 5.07
N GLY A 293 -22.42 11.56 6.08
CA GLY A 293 -23.01 10.23 5.88
C GLY A 293 -24.31 10.26 5.08
N GLN A 294 -25.13 11.31 5.25
CA GLN A 294 -26.33 11.51 4.43
C GLN A 294 -25.96 11.95 3.00
N ASN A 295 -24.93 12.80 2.85
CA ASN A 295 -24.42 13.23 1.55
C ASN A 295 -23.95 12.03 0.72
N ALA A 296 -23.23 11.09 1.34
CA ALA A 296 -22.81 9.85 0.71
C ALA A 296 -23.98 8.99 0.21
N ILE A 297 -25.04 8.86 1.03
CA ILE A 297 -26.27 8.13 0.66
C ILE A 297 -27.00 8.82 -0.50
N SER A 298 -27.09 10.15 -0.48
CA SER A 298 -27.70 10.93 -1.57
C SER A 298 -26.93 10.74 -2.88
N ALA A 299 -25.59 10.87 -2.84
CA ALA A 299 -24.72 10.67 -3.98
C ALA A 299 -24.85 9.25 -4.55
N PHE A 300 -24.95 8.24 -3.68
CA PHE A 300 -25.19 6.85 -4.08
C PHE A 300 -26.51 6.69 -4.85
N ASN A 301 -27.62 7.17 -4.27
CA ASN A 301 -28.94 6.99 -4.89
C ASN A 301 -29.05 7.71 -6.23
N ALA A 302 -28.48 8.93 -6.30
CA ALA A 302 -28.47 9.70 -7.53
C ALA A 302 -27.57 9.05 -8.60
N THR A 303 -26.37 8.59 -8.23
CA THR A 303 -25.48 7.86 -9.14
C THR A 303 -26.13 6.60 -9.67
N LEU A 304 -26.78 5.81 -8.80
CA LEU A 304 -27.45 4.58 -9.21
C LEU A 304 -28.50 4.87 -10.28
N LYS A 305 -29.30 5.93 -10.09
CA LYS A 305 -30.28 6.36 -11.09
C LYS A 305 -29.60 6.77 -12.41
N GLN A 306 -28.52 7.55 -12.35
CA GLN A 306 -27.80 8.02 -13.55
C GLN A 306 -27.21 6.86 -14.37
N ILE A 307 -26.48 5.93 -13.72
CA ILE A 307 -25.83 4.82 -14.43
C ILE A 307 -26.86 3.86 -15.04
N ARG A 308 -28.02 3.67 -14.38
CA ARG A 308 -29.12 2.86 -14.91
C ARG A 308 -29.76 3.52 -16.13
N ALA A 309 -29.87 4.85 -16.14
CA ALA A 309 -30.41 5.60 -17.28
C ALA A 309 -29.56 5.45 -18.56
N ILE A 310 -28.24 5.30 -18.43
CA ILE A 310 -27.35 4.98 -19.56
C ILE A 310 -27.19 3.46 -19.79
N GLY A 311 -27.99 2.65 -19.08
CA GLY A 311 -28.08 1.20 -19.21
C GLY A 311 -26.85 0.45 -18.70
N ILE A 312 -26.22 0.93 -17.62
CA ILE A 312 -25.19 0.22 -16.87
C ILE A 312 -25.85 -0.39 -15.63
N SER A 313 -25.65 -1.71 -15.45
CA SER A 313 -26.28 -2.47 -14.38
C SER A 313 -25.38 -2.82 -13.20
N ALA A 314 -24.16 -2.29 -13.19
CA ALA A 314 -23.19 -2.51 -12.12
C ALA A 314 -23.76 -2.08 -10.75
N PRO A 315 -23.50 -2.83 -9.66
CA PRO A 315 -23.65 -2.31 -8.32
C PRO A 315 -22.63 -1.19 -8.06
N LEU A 316 -22.88 -0.40 -7.02
CA LEU A 316 -22.00 0.70 -6.63
C LEU A 316 -21.10 0.33 -5.44
N GLY A 317 -19.98 1.03 -5.34
CA GLY A 317 -19.18 1.14 -4.13
C GLY A 317 -19.33 2.52 -3.49
N ILE A 318 -19.13 2.63 -2.17
CA ILE A 318 -19.14 3.92 -1.45
C ILE A 318 -17.77 4.09 -0.78
N THR A 319 -17.06 5.17 -1.14
CA THR A 319 -15.73 5.50 -0.63
C THR A 319 -15.72 6.94 -0.09
N PRO A 320 -15.98 7.17 1.20
CA PRO A 320 -15.72 8.46 1.83
C PRO A 320 -14.23 8.65 2.14
N MET A 321 -13.83 9.89 2.35
CA MET A 321 -12.60 10.24 3.06
C MET A 321 -12.93 10.31 4.55
N ILE A 322 -12.21 9.57 5.39
CA ILE A 322 -12.53 9.50 6.84
C ILE A 322 -12.03 10.72 7.61
N GLY A 323 -12.76 11.18 8.62
CA GLY A 323 -12.37 12.37 9.38
C GLY A 323 -12.43 13.64 8.55
N ARG A 324 -11.43 14.52 8.68
CA ARG A 324 -11.38 15.80 7.96
C ARG A 324 -11.09 15.57 6.49
N ASN A 325 -11.90 16.18 5.63
CA ASN A 325 -11.72 16.18 4.19
C ASN A 325 -10.91 17.40 3.74
N ASP A 326 -10.43 17.40 2.49
CA ASP A 326 -9.68 18.52 1.91
C ASP A 326 -10.56 19.77 1.79
N SER A 327 -11.82 19.58 1.38
CA SER A 327 -12.83 20.64 1.25
C SER A 327 -13.36 21.09 2.62
N GLN A 328 -12.79 22.15 3.17
CA GLN A 328 -13.29 22.69 4.45
C GLN A 328 -14.71 23.28 4.31
N PRO A 329 -15.59 23.10 5.31
CA PRO A 329 -15.34 22.51 6.63
C PRO A 329 -15.79 21.05 6.77
N GLU A 330 -15.75 20.24 5.71
CA GLU A 330 -16.28 18.87 5.73
C GLU A 330 -15.52 17.92 6.67
N VAL A 331 -16.28 17.17 7.48
CA VAL A 331 -15.75 16.13 8.36
C VAL A 331 -16.66 14.91 8.32
N PHE A 332 -16.16 13.78 7.82
CA PHE A 332 -16.84 12.48 7.87
C PHE A 332 -16.56 11.78 9.21
N THR A 333 -17.55 11.77 10.10
CA THR A 333 -17.40 11.26 11.47
C THR A 333 -17.63 9.74 11.58
N LEU A 334 -17.32 9.16 12.75
CA LEU A 334 -17.69 7.76 13.05
C LEU A 334 -19.22 7.54 13.00
N ASN A 335 -20.03 8.56 13.30
CA ASN A 335 -21.49 8.46 13.17
C ASN A 335 -21.93 8.43 11.70
N ASP A 336 -21.24 9.18 10.83
CA ASP A 336 -21.45 9.12 9.39
C ASP A 336 -21.07 7.76 8.82
N ALA A 337 -19.95 7.20 9.27
CA ALA A 337 -19.52 5.83 8.95
C ALA A 337 -20.61 4.82 9.32
N GLN A 338 -21.10 4.86 10.56
CA GLN A 338 -22.16 3.95 11.01
C GLN A 338 -23.44 4.10 10.19
N LYS A 339 -23.81 5.33 9.81
CA LYS A 339 -24.95 5.60 8.94
C LYS A 339 -24.77 4.97 7.55
N VAL A 340 -23.60 5.13 6.93
CA VAL A 340 -23.29 4.51 5.62
C VAL A 340 -23.31 2.98 5.71
N VAL A 341 -22.72 2.39 6.75
CA VAL A 341 -22.73 0.93 6.96
C VAL A 341 -24.16 0.41 7.14
N ASN A 342 -25.00 1.10 7.92
CA ASN A 342 -26.39 0.73 8.13
C ASN A 342 -27.23 0.83 6.85
N PHE A 343 -26.92 1.80 5.98
CA PHE A 343 -27.53 1.90 4.65
C PHE A 343 -27.06 0.77 3.71
N ALA A 344 -25.78 0.42 3.75
CA ALA A 344 -25.18 -0.55 2.86
C ALA A 344 -25.58 -2.00 3.16
N LYS A 345 -25.67 -2.37 4.44
CA LYS A 345 -26.01 -3.73 4.90
C LYS A 345 -27.32 -4.32 4.36
N PRO A 346 -28.44 -3.60 4.24
CA PRO A 346 -29.64 -4.16 3.63
C PRO A 346 -29.70 -3.95 2.10
N ASN A 347 -28.81 -3.13 1.52
CA ASN A 347 -28.93 -2.71 0.13
C ASN A 347 -28.19 -3.66 -0.83
N GLY A 348 -28.93 -4.31 -1.73
CA GLY A 348 -28.38 -5.22 -2.74
C GLY A 348 -27.62 -4.51 -3.89
N ASN A 349 -27.72 -3.19 -3.98
CA ASN A 349 -26.97 -2.39 -4.97
C ASN A 349 -25.63 -1.88 -4.44
N VAL A 350 -25.29 -2.14 -3.17
CA VAL A 350 -23.96 -1.86 -2.63
C VAL A 350 -23.13 -3.13 -2.70
N ALA A 351 -22.06 -3.10 -3.51
CA ALA A 351 -21.11 -4.20 -3.62
C ALA A 351 -19.79 -3.93 -2.89
N ARG A 352 -19.46 -2.65 -2.65
CA ARG A 352 -18.20 -2.28 -2.00
C ARG A 352 -18.39 -1.16 -0.98
N LEU A 353 -17.77 -1.31 0.18
CA LEU A 353 -17.37 -0.17 1.00
C LEU A 353 -15.85 -0.06 0.97
N ALA A 354 -15.36 1.16 0.94
CA ALA A 354 -13.94 1.48 1.09
C ALA A 354 -13.86 2.85 1.78
N PHE A 355 -12.65 3.31 2.06
CA PHE A 355 -12.44 4.71 2.43
C PHE A 355 -11.03 5.16 2.05
N TRP A 356 -10.85 6.47 1.95
CA TRP A 356 -9.54 7.12 1.91
C TRP A 356 -9.15 7.62 3.32
N SER A 357 -8.13 7.07 3.98
CA SER A 357 -7.34 5.89 3.63
C SER A 357 -6.88 5.16 4.91
N VAL A 358 -6.34 3.94 4.77
CA VAL A 358 -5.88 3.09 5.87
C VAL A 358 -4.91 3.81 6.81
N ALA A 359 -3.94 4.53 6.26
CA ALA A 359 -2.97 5.30 7.02
C ALA A 359 -3.63 6.39 7.89
N ARG A 360 -4.81 6.86 7.50
CA ARG A 360 -5.54 7.93 8.18
C ARG A 360 -6.38 7.43 9.35
N ASP A 361 -6.59 6.13 9.52
CA ASP A 361 -7.53 5.57 10.50
C ASP A 361 -6.96 5.53 11.93
N ASN A 362 -6.60 6.70 12.46
CA ASN A 362 -6.13 6.91 13.82
C ASN A 362 -6.34 8.37 14.27
N GLY A 363 -6.40 8.58 15.58
CA GLY A 363 -6.56 9.90 16.20
C GLY A 363 -5.26 10.66 16.48
N GLY A 364 -4.16 10.31 15.81
CA GLY A 364 -2.82 10.85 16.07
C GLY A 364 -2.63 12.32 15.72
N CYS A 365 -3.60 12.95 15.06
CA CYS A 365 -3.62 14.39 14.84
C CYS A 365 -5.01 14.98 15.04
N SER A 366 -5.05 16.26 15.42
CA SER A 366 -6.28 16.99 15.67
C SER A 366 -6.31 18.25 14.82
N GLY A 367 -7.45 18.50 14.18
CA GLY A 367 -7.70 19.78 13.51
C GLY A 367 -7.11 19.94 12.11
N VAL A 368 -6.37 18.96 11.61
CA VAL A 368 -5.63 19.06 10.34
C VAL A 368 -6.04 17.95 9.36
N VAL A 369 -5.96 18.25 8.07
CA VAL A 369 -5.99 17.23 7.02
C VAL A 369 -4.58 16.64 6.89
N SER A 370 -4.48 15.32 6.86
CA SER A 370 -3.21 14.59 6.81
C SER A 370 -3.38 13.27 6.08
N SER A 371 -2.29 12.77 5.48
CA SER A 371 -2.19 11.44 4.90
C SER A 371 -1.99 10.34 5.95
N SER A 372 -1.60 10.69 7.18
CA SER A 372 -1.20 9.73 8.23
C SER A 372 -2.15 9.68 9.44
N CYS A 373 -3.24 10.44 9.43
CA CYS A 373 -4.26 10.49 10.48
C CYS A 373 -5.51 11.22 9.96
N SER A 374 -6.65 11.02 10.61
CA SER A 374 -7.96 11.49 10.14
C SER A 374 -8.26 12.93 10.54
N GLY A 375 -7.49 13.53 11.44
CA GLY A 375 -7.73 14.89 11.94
C GLY A 375 -8.87 15.00 12.96
N ILE A 376 -9.43 13.87 13.41
CA ILE A 376 -10.44 13.79 14.47
C ILE A 376 -9.95 12.93 15.64
N SER A 377 -10.53 13.13 16.82
CA SER A 377 -10.31 12.23 17.96
C SER A 377 -11.01 10.90 17.72
N GLN A 378 -10.25 9.81 17.70
CA GLN A 378 -10.74 8.45 17.53
C GLN A 378 -9.70 7.44 18.04
N ASN A 379 -10.13 6.20 18.27
CA ASN A 379 -9.20 5.08 18.42
C ASN A 379 -8.61 4.70 17.05
N THR A 380 -7.40 4.14 17.06
CA THR A 380 -6.80 3.51 15.88
C THR A 380 -7.71 2.39 15.38
N TRP A 381 -7.91 2.32 14.06
CA TRP A 381 -8.76 1.35 13.35
C TRP A 381 -10.27 1.50 13.58
N ALA A 382 -10.74 2.60 14.19
CA ALA A 382 -12.16 2.78 14.49
C ALA A 382 -13.05 2.79 13.23
N PHE A 383 -12.60 3.39 12.12
CA PHE A 383 -13.36 3.34 10.86
C PHE A 383 -13.30 1.95 10.23
N SER A 384 -12.14 1.28 10.27
CA SER A 384 -11.96 -0.09 9.79
C SER A 384 -12.93 -1.05 10.46
N HIS A 385 -13.06 -0.99 11.78
CA HIS A 385 -13.98 -1.84 12.56
C HIS A 385 -15.46 -1.56 12.30
N LEU A 386 -15.82 -0.32 11.93
CA LEU A 386 -17.18 -0.01 11.51
C LEU A 386 -17.49 -0.58 10.12
N PHE A 387 -16.57 -0.37 9.18
CA PHE A 387 -16.76 -0.75 7.79
C PHE A 387 -16.64 -2.26 7.56
N GLU A 388 -15.83 -2.99 8.34
CA GLU A 388 -15.70 -4.45 8.22
C GLU A 388 -16.98 -5.21 8.56
N ALA A 389 -17.97 -4.55 9.17
CA ALA A 389 -19.25 -5.16 9.48
C ALA A 389 -20.17 -5.31 8.25
N PHE A 390 -19.83 -4.72 7.10
CA PHE A 390 -20.55 -4.83 5.82
C PHE A 390 -20.21 -6.13 5.09
#